data_AF-A0A8B7T101-F1
#
_entry.id   AF-A0A8B7T101-F1
#
_cell.length_a   1.000
_cell.length_b   1.000
_cell.length_c   1.000
_cell.angle_alpha   90.00
_cell.angle_beta   90.00
_cell.angle_gamma   90.00
#
_symmetry.space_group_name_H-M   'P 1'
#
loop_
_entity.id
_entity.type
_entity.pdbx_description
1 polymer ?
#
loop_
_entity_poly.entity_id
_entity_poly.type
_entity_poly.pdbx_seq_one_letter_code
_entity_poly.pdbx_strand_id
1 'polypeptide(L)'
;MGGVLCPSPGCGAGLLPEPEQRKVTCEGGDGLGCGFVFCRNCKDAYHEGECSALASGAVPQAYRVDEKAAERARWEESTKETIKKTTKPCPRCHVPVEKNGGCMHMKCPQPQCQLEWCWHCGYEWSRACMGDHWFDV
;
A
#
# COMPACT_ATOMS: atom_id res chain seq x y z
N MET A 1 17.61 23.22 -17.13
CA MET A 1 17.52 22.21 -18.21
C MET A 1 16.17 21.51 -18.09
N GLY A 2 15.24 21.74 -19.01
CA GLY A 2 13.91 21.12 -18.99
C GLY A 2 13.67 20.40 -20.32
N GLY A 3 13.67 19.07 -20.29
CA GLY A 3 13.36 18.23 -21.46
C GLY A 3 11.87 18.10 -21.72
N VAL A 4 11.52 17.46 -22.83
CA VAL A 4 10.13 17.18 -23.23
C VAL A 4 10.01 15.74 -23.71
N LEU A 5 8.90 15.08 -23.37
CA LEU A 5 8.58 13.75 -23.88
C LEU A 5 7.82 13.86 -25.20
N CYS A 6 8.13 12.97 -26.15
CA CYS A 6 7.35 12.82 -27.37
C CYS A 6 5.91 12.37 -27.03
N PRO A 7 4.87 13.10 -27.49
CA PRO A 7 3.47 12.77 -27.21
C PRO A 7 2.91 11.67 -28.14
N SER A 8 3.66 11.24 -29.15
CA SER A 8 3.20 10.22 -30.10
C SER A 8 2.92 8.90 -29.38
N PRO A 9 1.71 8.30 -29.56
CA PRO A 9 1.37 7.02 -28.96
C PRO A 9 2.41 5.94 -29.28
N GLY A 10 2.98 5.33 -28.24
CA GLY A 10 3.99 4.27 -28.38
C GLY A 10 5.44 4.74 -28.58
N CYS A 11 5.72 6.05 -28.60
CA CYS A 11 7.09 6.55 -28.63
C CYS A 11 7.60 6.96 -27.24
N GLY A 12 7.12 8.08 -26.69
CA GLY A 12 7.55 8.57 -25.38
C GLY A 12 9.03 8.97 -25.25
N ALA A 13 9.75 9.15 -26.37
CA ALA A 13 11.18 9.49 -26.36
C ALA A 13 11.45 10.80 -25.58
N GLY A 14 12.51 10.79 -24.77
CA GLY A 14 12.97 11.96 -24.03
C GLY A 14 13.86 12.85 -24.91
N LEU A 15 13.39 14.08 -25.18
CA LEU A 15 14.07 15.04 -26.04
C LEU A 15 14.56 16.22 -25.20
N LEU A 16 15.76 16.72 -25.52
CA LEU A 16 16.36 17.91 -24.91
C LEU A 16 16.51 19.02 -25.97
N PRO A 17 15.40 19.65 -26.41
CA PRO A 17 15.46 20.78 -27.33
C PRO A 17 16.03 22.03 -26.64
N GLU A 18 16.54 22.97 -27.43
CA GLU A 18 16.96 24.28 -26.96
C GLU A 18 15.81 24.99 -26.21
N PRO A 19 16.11 25.78 -25.17
CA PRO A 19 15.09 26.33 -24.26
C PRO A 19 14.03 27.18 -24.96
N GLU A 20 14.38 27.87 -26.05
CA GLU A 20 13.48 28.77 -26.79
C GLU A 20 12.82 28.11 -28.01
N GLN A 21 13.18 26.85 -28.32
CA GLN A 21 12.66 26.17 -29.49
C GLN A 21 11.28 25.56 -29.21
N ARG A 22 10.26 26.09 -29.89
CA ARG A 22 8.87 25.60 -29.77
C ARG A 22 8.56 24.43 -30.70
N LYS A 23 9.23 24.36 -31.84
CA LYS A 23 9.16 23.25 -32.80
C LYS A 23 10.12 22.15 -32.35
N VAL A 24 9.60 20.98 -31.98
CA VAL A 24 10.43 19.85 -31.55
C VAL A 24 10.18 18.69 -32.49
N THR A 25 11.25 18.17 -33.10
CA THR A 25 11.20 16.94 -33.90
C THR A 25 11.64 15.77 -33.02
N CYS A 26 10.86 14.69 -33.02
CA CYS A 26 11.24 13.45 -32.36
C CYS A 26 12.27 12.68 -33.19
N GLU A 27 13.51 13.16 -33.11
CA GLU A 27 14.71 12.52 -33.62
C GLU A 27 15.53 12.07 -32.39
N GLY A 28 15.21 10.89 -31.87
CA GLY A 28 15.97 10.32 -30.76
C GLY A 28 17.42 10.08 -31.18
N GLY A 29 18.37 10.32 -30.27
CA GLY A 29 19.72 9.78 -30.43
C GLY A 29 19.63 8.27 -30.64
N ASP A 30 20.34 7.75 -31.64
CA ASP A 30 20.33 6.34 -32.05
C ASP A 30 19.08 5.84 -32.81
N GLY A 31 18.31 6.73 -33.45
CA GLY A 31 17.28 6.31 -34.41
C GLY A 31 15.97 5.78 -33.79
N LEU A 32 15.79 5.94 -32.48
CA LEU A 32 14.56 5.62 -31.73
C LEU A 32 13.45 6.70 -31.84
N GLY A 33 13.69 7.76 -32.61
CA GLY A 33 12.70 8.80 -32.86
C GLY A 33 11.58 8.33 -33.78
N CYS A 34 10.34 8.76 -33.52
CA CYS A 34 9.21 8.48 -34.40
C CYS A 34 9.04 9.49 -35.54
N GLY A 35 9.92 10.50 -35.63
CA GLY A 35 9.85 11.57 -36.64
C GLY A 35 8.72 12.58 -36.41
N PHE A 36 7.92 12.43 -35.35
CA PHE A 36 6.79 13.33 -35.08
C PHE A 36 7.28 14.75 -34.75
N VAL A 37 6.73 15.75 -35.44
CA VAL A 37 7.03 17.17 -35.22
C VAL A 37 5.91 17.81 -34.43
N PHE A 38 6.21 18.26 -33.22
CA PHE A 38 5.22 18.74 -32.27
C PHE A 38 5.60 20.06 -31.60
N CYS A 39 4.57 20.72 -31.07
CA CYS A 39 4.71 21.94 -30.29
C CYS A 39 5.08 21.60 -28.84
N ARG A 40 6.19 22.15 -28.34
CA ARG A 40 6.66 21.98 -26.95
C ARG A 40 5.59 22.29 -25.89
N ASN A 41 4.75 23.28 -26.17
CA ASN A 41 3.82 23.87 -25.21
C ASN A 41 2.52 23.08 -25.09
N CYS A 42 1.82 22.83 -26.20
CA CYS A 42 0.54 22.11 -26.19
C CYS A 42 0.65 20.60 -26.40
N LYS A 43 1.83 20.07 -26.79
CA LYS A 43 2.02 18.65 -27.16
C LYS A 43 1.23 18.19 -28.40
N ASP A 44 0.65 19.10 -29.17
CA ASP A 44 0.03 18.80 -30.47
C ASP A 44 1.02 18.90 -31.63
N ALA A 45 0.58 18.51 -32.83
CA ALA A 45 1.31 18.75 -34.07
C ALA A 45 1.79 20.20 -34.16
N TYR A 46 3.01 20.40 -34.66
CA TYR A 46 3.59 21.73 -34.72
C TYR A 46 2.72 22.68 -35.54
N HIS A 47 2.57 23.91 -35.03
CA HIS A 47 1.74 24.93 -35.62
C HIS A 47 2.38 26.32 -35.41
N GLU A 48 2.04 27.25 -36.30
CA GLU A 48 2.41 28.66 -36.19
C GLU A 48 1.34 29.42 -35.38
N GLY A 49 1.72 30.53 -34.73
CA GLY A 49 0.80 31.28 -33.85
C GLY A 49 0.61 30.70 -32.45
N GLU A 50 -0.33 31.22 -31.67
CA GLU A 50 -0.57 30.83 -30.27
C GLU A 50 -1.16 29.42 -30.12
N CYS A 51 -0.85 28.72 -29.02
CA CYS A 51 -1.47 27.43 -28.72
C CYS A 51 -2.98 27.64 -28.53
N SER A 52 -3.81 26.77 -29.11
CA SER A 52 -5.22 26.74 -28.77
C SER A 52 -5.35 26.49 -27.26
N ALA A 53 -6.25 27.22 -26.60
CA ALA A 53 -6.35 27.32 -25.13
C ALA A 53 -6.77 26.03 -24.40
N LEU A 54 -6.63 24.86 -25.04
CA LEU A 54 -7.14 23.57 -24.56
C LEU A 54 -6.10 22.68 -23.87
N ALA A 55 -4.85 23.11 -23.74
CA ALA A 55 -3.80 22.26 -23.14
C ALA A 55 -2.92 22.98 -22.11
N SER A 56 -3.45 24.00 -21.42
CA SER A 56 -2.80 24.53 -20.22
C SER A 56 -3.01 23.58 -19.03
N GLY A 57 -2.27 22.47 -18.99
CA GLY A 57 -1.73 21.79 -17.79
C GLY A 57 -2.64 21.44 -16.60
N ALA A 58 -3.93 21.74 -16.62
CA ALA A 58 -4.87 21.34 -15.59
C ALA A 58 -5.44 19.99 -15.99
N VAL A 59 -4.69 18.93 -15.67
CA VAL A 59 -5.31 17.60 -15.54
C VAL A 59 -6.45 17.81 -14.54
N PRO A 60 -7.73 17.58 -14.91
CA PRO A 60 -8.79 17.63 -13.92
C PRO A 60 -8.37 16.68 -12.81
N GLN A 61 -8.38 17.17 -11.57
CA GLN A 61 -7.96 16.43 -10.39
C GLN A 61 -8.93 15.25 -10.19
N ALA A 62 -8.73 14.21 -10.99
CA ALA A 62 -9.56 13.02 -11.06
C ALA A 62 -9.26 12.06 -9.90
N TYR A 63 -8.21 12.37 -9.13
CA TYR A 63 -7.88 11.68 -7.91
C TYR A 63 -8.88 12.05 -6.80
N ARG A 64 -10.00 11.34 -6.77
CA ARG A 64 -10.97 11.38 -5.68
C ARG A 64 -10.77 10.15 -4.81
N VAL A 65 -10.46 10.38 -3.53
CA VAL A 65 -10.35 9.32 -2.53
C VAL A 65 -11.67 9.25 -1.78
N ASP A 66 -12.26 8.07 -1.69
CA ASP A 66 -13.39 7.81 -0.80
C ASP A 66 -12.88 7.74 0.65
N GLU A 67 -13.38 8.63 1.50
CA GLU A 67 -12.92 8.77 2.89
C GLU A 67 -13.09 7.47 3.68
N LYS A 68 -14.26 6.82 3.56
CA LYS A 68 -14.57 5.58 4.28
C LYS A 68 -13.71 4.41 3.83
N ALA A 69 -13.42 4.30 2.54
CA ALA A 69 -12.52 3.29 2.00
C ALA A 69 -11.07 3.53 2.45
N ALA A 70 -10.63 4.79 2.50
CA ALA A 70 -9.32 5.15 3.00
C ALA A 70 -9.14 4.83 4.48
N GLU A 71 -10.17 5.04 5.30
CA GLU A 71 -10.17 4.67 6.73
C GLU A 71 -10.04 3.15 6.93
N ARG A 72 -10.84 2.35 6.23
CA ARG A 72 -10.77 0.87 6.34
C ARG A 72 -9.47 0.28 5.80
N ALA A 73 -8.80 0.98 4.88
CA ALA A 73 -7.50 0.57 4.35
C ALA A 73 -6.33 0.88 5.31
N ARG A 74 -6.59 1.50 6.47
CA ARG A 74 -5.55 1.74 7.48
C ARG A 74 -5.12 0.43 8.14
N TRP A 75 -3.82 0.14 8.06
CA TRP A 75 -3.19 -1.06 8.61
C TRP A 75 -3.44 -1.25 10.12
N GLU A 76 -3.65 -0.16 10.87
CA GLU A 76 -3.79 -0.17 12.34
C GLU A 76 -5.08 -0.83 12.85
N GLU A 77 -6.16 -0.89 12.07
CA GLU A 77 -7.39 -1.57 12.49
C GLU A 77 -7.27 -3.10 12.32
N SER A 78 -6.56 -3.53 11.28
CA SER A 78 -6.25 -4.94 11.01
C SER A 78 -5.45 -5.60 12.16
N THR A 79 -4.56 -4.85 12.82
CA THR A 79 -3.73 -5.38 13.91
C THR A 79 -4.54 -5.63 15.19
N LYS A 80 -5.47 -4.74 15.55
CA LYS A 80 -6.30 -4.88 16.76
C LYS A 80 -7.28 -6.05 16.66
N GLU A 81 -7.87 -6.26 15.49
CA GLU A 81 -8.74 -7.41 15.25
C GLU A 81 -7.96 -8.72 15.23
N THR A 82 -6.76 -8.72 14.65
CA THR A 82 -5.89 -9.90 14.65
C THR A 82 -5.50 -10.28 16.08
N ILE A 83 -5.10 -9.31 16.92
CA ILE A 83 -4.79 -9.55 18.34
C ILE A 83 -6.00 -10.16 19.07
N LYS A 84 -7.23 -9.64 18.84
CA LYS A 84 -8.44 -10.22 19.45
C LYS A 84 -8.72 -11.66 18.98
N LYS A 85 -8.36 -12.00 17.75
CA LYS A 85 -8.60 -13.33 17.17
C LYS A 85 -7.55 -14.35 17.62
N THR A 86 -6.32 -13.94 17.93
CA THR A 86 -5.21 -14.84 18.28
C THR A 86 -4.87 -14.88 19.77
N THR A 87 -5.41 -13.95 20.57
CA THR A 87 -5.12 -13.84 22.01
C THR A 87 -6.36 -14.03 22.89
N LYS A 88 -6.17 -14.61 24.08
CA LYS A 88 -7.21 -14.70 25.13
C LYS A 88 -6.69 -14.06 26.42
N PRO A 89 -7.56 -13.40 27.21
CA PRO A 89 -7.15 -12.78 28.47
C PRO A 89 -6.83 -13.85 29.53
N CYS A 90 -5.75 -13.65 30.28
CA CYS A 90 -5.43 -14.48 31.45
C CYS A 90 -6.57 -14.39 32.49
N PRO A 91 -7.03 -15.52 33.06
CA PRO A 91 -8.15 -15.50 34.01
C PRO A 91 -7.85 -14.84 35.36
N ARG A 92 -6.58 -14.57 35.66
CA ARG A 92 -6.16 -13.90 36.90
C ARG A 92 -5.80 -12.42 36.72
N CYS A 93 -4.98 -12.09 35.71
CA CYS A 93 -4.48 -10.73 35.52
C CYS A 93 -5.06 -10.01 34.29
N HIS A 94 -5.91 -10.68 33.51
CA HIS A 94 -6.57 -10.17 32.31
C HIS A 94 -5.67 -9.66 31.18
N VAL A 95 -4.35 -9.81 31.31
CA VAL A 95 -3.40 -9.51 30.23
C VAL A 95 -3.66 -10.46 29.05
N PRO A 96 -3.72 -9.96 27.80
CA PRO A 96 -3.88 -10.78 26.62
C PRO A 96 -2.67 -11.70 26.45
N VAL A 97 -2.94 -13.00 26.29
CA VAL A 97 -1.93 -14.05 26.08
C VAL A 97 -2.16 -14.65 24.69
N GLU A 98 -1.11 -14.73 23.88
CA GLU A 98 -1.13 -15.38 22.56
C GLU A 98 -0.89 -16.88 22.67
N LYS A 99 -1.64 -17.69 21.91
CA LYS A 99 -1.46 -19.14 21.87
C LYS A 99 -0.29 -19.52 20.95
N ASN A 100 0.88 -19.78 21.54
CA ASN A 100 2.04 -20.27 20.80
C ASN A 100 2.03 -21.80 20.60
N GLY A 101 1.12 -22.30 19.76
CA GLY A 101 1.15 -23.68 19.24
C GLY A 101 -0.09 -24.52 19.55
N GLY A 102 0.10 -25.85 19.60
CA GLY A 102 -0.99 -26.83 19.76
C GLY A 102 -1.39 -27.16 21.20
N CYS A 103 -0.59 -26.78 22.21
CA CYS A 103 -0.89 -27.12 23.61
C CYS A 103 -1.99 -26.23 24.19
N MET A 104 -2.93 -26.82 24.92
CA MET A 104 -3.96 -26.07 25.69
C MET A 104 -3.45 -25.64 27.06
N HIS A 105 -2.32 -26.15 27.52
CA HIS A 105 -1.67 -25.71 28.76
C HIS A 105 -0.89 -24.42 28.50
N MET A 106 -1.39 -23.29 29.03
CA MET A 106 -0.79 -21.98 28.90
C MET A 106 -0.20 -21.50 30.22
N LYS A 107 0.96 -20.86 30.17
CA LYS A 107 1.52 -20.10 31.29
C LYS A 107 1.43 -18.61 31.01
N CYS A 108 0.89 -17.85 31.96
CA CYS A 108 0.81 -16.40 31.83
C CYS A 108 2.23 -15.80 31.74
N PRO A 109 2.55 -15.01 30.70
CA PRO A 109 3.89 -14.45 30.52
C PRO A 109 4.21 -13.32 31.51
N GLN A 110 3.21 -12.81 32.23
CA GLN A 110 3.41 -11.76 33.22
C GLN A 110 4.19 -12.29 34.44
N PRO A 111 5.35 -11.70 34.78
CA PRO A 111 6.24 -12.20 35.83
C PRO A 111 5.59 -12.18 37.21
N GLN A 112 4.66 -11.25 37.47
CA GLN A 112 3.88 -11.18 38.71
C GLN A 112 2.68 -12.14 38.76
N CYS A 113 2.31 -12.79 37.65
CA CYS A 113 1.14 -13.68 37.60
C CYS A 113 1.55 -15.14 37.48
N GLN A 114 2.32 -15.48 36.43
CA GLN A 114 2.82 -16.83 36.11
C GLN A 114 1.79 -17.99 36.21
N LEU A 115 0.49 -17.69 36.17
CA LEU A 115 -0.57 -18.68 36.30
C LEU A 115 -0.51 -19.67 35.15
N GLU A 116 -0.61 -20.95 35.48
CA GLU A 116 -0.83 -22.04 34.55
C GLU A 116 -2.34 -22.28 34.40
N TRP A 117 -2.84 -22.19 33.16
CA TRP A 117 -4.28 -22.22 32.88
C TRP A 117 -4.56 -22.93 31.56
N CYS A 118 -5.79 -23.43 31.40
CA CYS A 118 -6.25 -24.09 30.20
C CYS A 118 -6.80 -23.07 29.20
N TRP A 119 -6.27 -23.05 27.97
CA TRP A 119 -6.73 -22.18 26.88
C TRP A 119 -8.20 -22.42 26.51
N HIS A 120 -8.66 -23.67 26.56
CA HIS A 120 -10.04 -24.04 26.23
C HIS A 120 -10.99 -23.65 27.36
N CYS A 121 -10.68 -24.03 28.61
CA CYS A 121 -11.57 -23.84 29.75
C CYS A 121 -11.53 -22.42 30.33
N GLY A 122 -10.41 -21.71 30.25
CA GLY A 122 -10.26 -20.39 30.87
C GLY A 122 -10.07 -20.41 32.40
N TYR A 123 -9.68 -21.55 32.97
CA TYR A 123 -9.42 -21.72 34.41
C TYR A 123 -8.03 -22.33 34.66
N GLU A 124 -7.63 -22.41 35.93
CA GLU A 124 -6.36 -23.01 36.36
C GLU A 124 -6.18 -24.43 35.79
N TRP A 125 -4.95 -24.73 35.35
CA TRP A 125 -4.63 -25.99 34.69
C TRP A 125 -4.79 -27.17 35.65
N SER A 126 -5.49 -28.21 35.20
CA SER A 126 -5.80 -29.40 36.02
C SER A 126 -5.57 -30.70 35.26
N ARG A 127 -5.50 -31.81 36.00
CA ARG A 127 -5.35 -33.16 35.40
C ARG A 127 -6.55 -33.56 34.54
N ALA A 128 -7.74 -33.00 34.80
CA ALA A 128 -8.89 -33.18 33.94
C ALA A 128 -8.64 -32.54 32.55
N CYS A 129 -8.12 -31.32 32.51
CA CYS A 129 -7.76 -30.65 31.25
C CYS A 129 -6.73 -31.45 30.44
N MET A 130 -5.77 -32.06 31.14
CA MET A 130 -4.77 -32.95 30.56
C MET A 130 -5.38 -34.21 29.93
N GLY A 131 -6.45 -34.77 30.52
CA GLY A 131 -7.12 -35.96 30.00
C GLY A 131 -8.09 -35.68 28.86
N ASP A 132 -8.85 -34.58 28.97
CA ASP A 132 -9.95 -34.29 28.06
C ASP A 132 -9.53 -33.48 26.82
N HIS A 133 -8.62 -32.51 26.97
CA HIS A 133 -8.29 -31.56 25.91
C HIS A 133 -6.87 -31.01 26.06
N TRP A 134 -5.88 -31.90 26.12
CA TRP A 134 -4.46 -31.51 26.25
C TRP A 134 -4.01 -30.64 25.07
N PHE A 135 -4.35 -31.05 23.85
CA PHE A 135 -3.91 -30.41 22.61
C PHE A 135 -5.10 -29.97 21.77
N ASP A 136 -4.86 -29.01 20.87
CA ASP A 136 -5.77 -28.67 19.79
C ASP A 136 -5.89 -29.86 18.83
N VAL A 137 -7.11 -30.11 18.35
CA VAL A 137 -7.39 -31.12 17.32
C VAL A 137 -7.16 -30.59 15.91
#